data_AF-A0A844LIR5-F1
#
_entry.id   AF-A0A844LIR5-F1
#
_cell.length_a   1.000
_cell.length_b   1.000
_cell.length_c   1.000
_cell.angle_alpha   90.00
_cell.angle_beta   90.00
_cell.angle_gamma   90.00
#
_symmetry.space_group_name_H-M   'P 1'
#
loop_
_entity.id
_entity.type
_entity.pdbx_description
1 polymer ?
#
loop_
_entity_poly.entity_id
_entity_poly.type
_entity_poly.pdbx_seq_one_letter_code
_entity_poly.pdbx_strand_id
1 'polypeptide(L)'
;MNKMRITIYGSNFGEYQTDDGKSGIFANVHTLTDYISDGNKCGCSLGKTAVDTANAFAVSKQIQMELEAKKAPVDFIATFGLGVSQGKTTMLIKSVEIPK
;
A
#
# COMPACT_ATOMS: atom_id res chain seq x y z
N MET A 1 10.62 -10.95 -9.21
CA MET A 1 9.80 -9.80 -8.78
C MET A 1 10.55 -9.07 -7.69
N ASN A 2 10.58 -7.74 -7.71
CA ASN A 2 11.33 -6.95 -6.75
C ASN A 2 10.54 -6.86 -5.44
N LYS A 3 11.02 -7.57 -4.40
CA LYS A 3 10.54 -7.43 -3.03
C LYS A 3 11.30 -6.27 -2.39
N MET A 4 10.59 -5.43 -1.65
CA MET A 4 11.18 -4.30 -0.92
C MET A 4 10.51 -4.18 0.44
N ARG A 5 11.31 -3.86 1.46
CA ARG A 5 10.78 -3.54 2.79
C ARG A 5 10.20 -2.13 2.75
N ILE A 6 8.94 -1.99 3.15
CA ILE A 6 8.25 -0.71 3.26
C ILE A 6 7.55 -0.61 4.60
N THR A 7 7.42 0.60 5.12
CA THR A 7 6.56 0.87 6.27
C THR A 7 5.27 1.50 5.75
N ILE A 8 4.13 0.93 6.12
CA ILE A 8 2.81 1.47 5.81
C ILE A 8 2.24 2.17 7.04
N TYR A 9 1.89 3.44 6.88
CA TYR A 9 1.24 4.26 7.89
C TYR A 9 -0.28 4.16 7.73
N GLY A 10 -1.02 4.34 8.82
CA GLY A 10 -2.49 4.26 8.87
C GLY A 10 -3.13 4.92 7.64
N SER A 11 -4.01 4.17 6.99
CA SER A 11 -4.60 4.55 5.71
C SER A 11 -5.90 5.31 5.91
N ASN A 12 -6.15 6.31 5.06
CA ASN A 12 -7.53 6.70 4.79
C ASN A 12 -8.14 5.58 3.95
N PHE A 13 -9.00 4.78 4.56
CA PHE A 13 -9.85 3.81 3.88
C PHE A 13 -11.23 4.42 3.70
N GLY A 14 -11.80 4.24 2.51
CA GLY A 14 -13.18 4.63 2.24
C GLY A 14 -13.88 3.56 1.44
N GLU A 15 -15.19 3.42 1.69
CA GLU A 15 -16.06 2.72 0.77
C GLU A 15 -16.12 3.52 -0.53
N TYR A 16 -16.09 2.83 -1.66
CA TYR A 16 -16.41 3.43 -2.94
C TYR A 16 -17.50 2.61 -3.62
N GLN A 17 -18.30 3.32 -4.39
CA GLN A 17 -19.30 2.75 -5.27
C GLN A 17 -19.00 3.30 -6.66
N THR A 18 -18.83 2.41 -7.63
CA THR A 18 -18.69 2.80 -9.04
C THR A 18 -20.07 2.88 -9.68
N ASP A 19 -20.19 3.66 -10.74
CA ASP A 19 -21.45 3.90 -11.46
C ASP A 19 -22.06 2.61 -12.06
N ASP A 20 -21.25 1.56 -12.23
CA ASP A 20 -21.68 0.22 -12.67
C ASP A 20 -22.16 -0.69 -11.50
N GLY A 21 -22.38 -0.12 -10.32
CA GLY A 21 -22.96 -0.79 -9.15
C GLY A 21 -21.98 -1.64 -8.34
N LYS A 22 -20.67 -1.62 -8.66
CA LYS A 22 -19.67 -2.32 -7.85
C LYS A 22 -19.34 -1.49 -6.61
N SER A 23 -19.35 -2.14 -5.46
CA SER A 23 -18.86 -1.56 -4.21
C SER A 23 -17.55 -2.22 -3.81
N GLY A 24 -16.68 -1.43 -3.18
CA GLY A 24 -15.40 -1.91 -2.68
C GLY A 24 -14.84 -0.99 -1.61
N ILE A 25 -13.74 -1.42 -1.00
CA ILE A 25 -12.95 -0.59 -0.11
C ILE A 25 -11.73 -0.15 -0.89
N PHE A 26 -11.55 1.16 -1.07
CA PHE A 26 -10.30 1.68 -1.61
C PHE A 26 -9.32 1.92 -0.47
N ALA A 27 -8.05 1.56 -0.69
CA ALA A 27 -6.98 1.78 0.26
C ALA A 27 -5.94 2.70 -0.38
N ASN A 28 -5.88 3.94 0.09
CA ASN A 28 -4.72 4.81 -0.18
C ASN A 28 -3.71 4.58 0.93
N VAL A 29 -2.74 3.71 0.67
CA VAL A 29 -1.66 3.46 1.61
C VAL A 29 -0.60 4.53 1.47
N HIS A 30 -0.20 5.10 2.60
CA HIS A 30 0.98 5.96 2.69
C HIS A 30 2.18 5.08 2.97
N THR A 31 3.08 4.98 2.00
CA THR A 31 4.31 4.18 2.07
C THR A 31 5.51 5.07 2.33
N LEU A 32 6.38 4.70 3.26
CA LEU A 32 7.75 5.20 3.30
C LEU A 32 8.68 4.22 2.56
N THR A 33 9.57 4.78 1.74
CA THR A 33 10.71 4.07 1.15
C THR A 33 12.00 4.69 1.70
N ASP A 34 13.02 3.85 1.82
CA ASP A 34 14.25 3.95 2.62
C ASP A 34 14.68 5.32 3.21
N TYR A 35 15.04 5.23 4.49
CA TYR A 35 15.75 6.24 5.27
C TYR A 35 17.13 6.56 4.65
N ILE A 36 17.28 7.72 4.01
CA ILE A 36 18.61 8.24 3.64
C ILE A 36 19.18 8.96 4.87
N SER A 37 20.14 8.34 5.55
CA SER A 37 20.94 9.02 6.58
C SER A 37 22.09 9.76 5.91
N ASP A 38 21.85 10.98 5.44
CA ASP A 38 22.94 11.90 5.16
C ASP A 38 22.70 13.27 5.81
N GLY A 39 23.51 13.56 6.82
CA GLY A 39 23.98 14.91 7.14
C GLY A 39 23.00 15.97 7.66
N ASN A 40 21.94 15.64 8.39
CA ASN A 40 21.00 16.58 9.07
C ASN A 40 19.72 17.00 8.33
N LYS A 41 19.19 16.17 7.42
CA LYS A 41 17.79 16.27 7.00
C LYS A 41 17.12 14.91 7.00
N CYS A 42 16.24 14.65 7.98
CA CYS A 42 15.31 13.53 7.91
C CYS A 42 14.22 13.87 6.89
N GLY A 43 14.48 13.60 5.61
CA GLY A 43 13.46 13.72 4.57
C GLY A 43 12.63 12.43 4.51
N CYS A 44 11.40 12.44 5.02
CA CYS A 44 10.46 11.35 4.76
C CYS A 44 9.77 11.60 3.40
N SER A 45 9.92 10.68 2.46
CA SER A 45 9.10 10.70 1.24
C SER A 45 7.81 9.95 1.52
N LEU A 46 6.73 10.68 1.77
CA LEU A 46 5.37 10.13 1.87
C LEU A 46 4.88 9.79 0.46
N GLY A 47 5.07 8.55 0.03
CA GLY A 47 4.52 8.04 -1.22
C GLY A 47 3.08 7.57 -1.05
N LYS A 48 2.22 7.85 -2.05
CA LYS A 48 0.96 7.11 -2.22
C LYS A 48 1.21 6.02 -3.24
N THR A 49 1.11 4.77 -2.82
CA THR A 49 1.26 3.63 -3.73
C THR A 49 -0.07 2.91 -3.85
N ALA A 50 -0.50 2.64 -5.09
CA ALA A 50 -1.73 1.89 -5.31
C ALA A 50 -1.53 0.41 -4.99
N VAL A 51 -2.59 -0.23 -4.50
CA VAL A 51 -2.60 -1.66 -4.17
C VAL A 51 -3.35 -2.41 -5.27
N ASP A 52 -2.94 -3.64 -5.56
CA ASP A 52 -3.66 -4.50 -6.49
C ASP A 52 -5.03 -4.89 -5.92
N THR A 53 -6.08 -4.54 -6.66
CA THR A 53 -7.48 -4.82 -6.30
C THR A 53 -8.06 -6.03 -7.04
N ALA A 54 -7.33 -6.63 -7.98
CA ALA A 54 -7.84 -7.67 -8.88
C ALA A 54 -8.34 -8.92 -8.14
N ASN A 55 -7.76 -9.24 -6.98
CA ASN A 55 -8.16 -10.37 -6.15
C ASN A 55 -9.12 -9.95 -5.04
N ALA A 56 -10.30 -9.41 -5.39
CA ALA A 56 -11.34 -8.99 -4.45
C ALA A 56 -10.81 -8.18 -3.24
N PHE A 57 -9.87 -7.27 -3.51
CA PHE A 57 -9.19 -6.42 -2.53
C PHE A 57 -8.42 -7.18 -1.43
N ALA A 58 -7.96 -8.41 -1.70
CA ALA A 58 -7.27 -9.24 -0.71
C ALA A 58 -6.05 -8.55 -0.07
N VAL A 59 -5.22 -7.87 -0.88
CA VAL A 59 -4.03 -7.18 -0.39
C VAL A 59 -4.42 -6.00 0.52
N SER A 60 -5.41 -5.21 0.13
CA SER A 60 -5.93 -4.10 0.95
C SER A 60 -6.50 -4.60 2.28
N LYS A 61 -7.29 -5.68 2.27
CA LYS A 61 -7.87 -6.30 3.47
C LYS A 61 -6.80 -6.81 4.42
N GLN A 62 -5.75 -7.45 3.89
CA GLN A 62 -4.63 -7.91 4.70
C GLN A 62 -3.89 -6.74 5.36
N ILE A 63 -3.56 -5.69 4.61
CA ILE A 63 -2.89 -4.49 5.15
C ILE A 63 -3.75 -3.86 6.25
N GLN A 64 -5.06 -3.74 6.02
CA GLN A 64 -6.01 -3.18 6.99
C GLN A 64 -6.03 -3.98 8.29
N MET A 65 -6.19 -5.30 8.20
CA MET A 65 -6.24 -6.19 9.37
C MET A 65 -5.00 -6.02 10.26
N GLU A 66 -3.82 -5.90 9.67
CA GLU A 66 -2.57 -5.75 10.41
C GLU A 66 -2.40 -4.36 11.04
N LEU A 67 -2.82 -3.31 10.34
CA LEU A 67 -2.82 -1.94 10.87
C LEU A 67 -3.81 -1.79 12.04
N GLU A 68 -5.00 -2.38 11.92
CA GLU A 68 -6.03 -2.39 12.97
C GLU A 68 -5.58 -3.18 14.20
N ALA A 69 -4.93 -4.33 13.99
CA ALA A 69 -4.40 -5.15 15.07
C ALA A 69 -3.29 -4.44 15.86
N LYS A 70 -2.35 -3.79 15.16
CA LYS A 70 -1.19 -3.14 15.81
C LYS A 70 -1.47 -1.72 16.29
N LYS A 71 -2.49 -1.04 15.74
CA LYS A 71 -2.79 0.38 15.99
C LYS A 71 -1.56 1.30 15.84
N ALA A 72 -0.64 0.92 14.96
CA ALA A 72 0.64 1.56 14.72
C ALA A 72 1.09 1.29 13.28
N PRO A 73 2.06 2.06 12.74
CA PRO A 73 2.67 1.74 11.45
C PRO A 73 3.23 0.31 11.42
N VAL A 74 3.13 -0.35 10.27
CA VAL A 74 3.54 -1.75 10.11
C VAL A 74 4.54 -1.88 8.98
N ASP A 75 5.65 -2.57 9.26
CA ASP A 75 6.61 -2.98 8.26
C ASP A 75 6.11 -4.19 7.49
N PHE A 76 6.21 -4.11 6.16
CA PHE A 76 5.90 -5.19 5.24
C PHE A 76 7.07 -5.44 4.30
N ILE A 77 7.21 -6.68 3.88
CA ILE A 77 7.92 -7.04 2.65
C ILE A 77 6.89 -7.01 1.52
N ALA A 78 6.91 -5.94 0.74
CA ALA A 78 5.99 -5.74 -0.37
C ALA A 78 6.60 -6.23 -1.68
N THR A 79 5.80 -6.93 -2.48
CA THR A 79 6.14 -7.28 -3.86
C THR A 79 5.49 -6.27 -4.80
N PHE A 80 6.31 -5.58 -5.60
CA PHE A 80 5.83 -4.61 -6.57
C PHE A 80 5.65 -5.25 -7.95
N GLY A 81 4.66 -4.77 -8.69
CA GLY A 81 4.41 -5.14 -10.08
C GLY A 81 3.73 -4.01 -10.83
N LEU A 82 3.60 -4.19 -12.15
CA LEU A 82 2.87 -3.26 -12.98
C LEU A 82 1.38 -3.64 -13.02
N GLY A 83 0.53 -2.64 -13.07
CA GLY A 83 -0.88 -2.76 -13.42
C GLY A 83 -1.32 -1.58 -14.25
N VAL A 84 -2.63 -1.52 -14.55
CA VAL A 84 -3.24 -0.42 -15.29
C VAL A 84 -4.25 0.26 -14.38
N SER A 85 -4.09 1.57 -14.18
CA SER A 85 -5.06 2.40 -13.48
C SER A 85 -5.40 3.61 -14.36
N GLN A 86 -6.68 3.81 -14.64
CA GLN A 86 -7.17 4.89 -15.53
C GLN A 86 -6.44 4.93 -16.90
N GLY A 87 -6.17 3.75 -17.49
CA GLY A 87 -5.48 3.63 -18.77
C GLY A 87 -3.97 3.92 -18.73
N LYS A 88 -3.38 4.20 -17.57
CA LYS A 88 -1.94 4.40 -17.40
C LYS A 88 -1.31 3.19 -16.71
N THR A 89 -0.13 2.81 -17.18
CA THR A 89 0.71 1.84 -16.47
C THR A 89 1.13 2.44 -15.13
N THR A 90 0.81 1.74 -14.05
CA THR A 90 1.07 2.19 -12.68
C THR A 90 1.75 1.06 -11.92
N MET A 91 2.71 1.43 -11.07
CA MET A 91 3.32 0.50 -10.14
C MET A 91 2.36 0.23 -8.97
N LEU A 92 2.12 -1.05 -8.69
CA LEU A 92 1.19 -1.52 -7.66
C LEU A 92 1.90 -2.43 -6.66
N ILE A 93 1.41 -2.42 -5.42
CA ILE A 93 1.70 -3.47 -4.44
C ILE A 93 0.85 -4.69 -4.80
N LYS A 94 1.49 -5.79 -5.21
CA LYS A 94 0.84 -7.04 -5.63
C LYS A 94 0.62 -8.02 -4.49
N SER A 95 1.49 -7.97 -3.48
CA SER A 95 1.37 -8.75 -2.24
C SER A 95 2.18 -8.13 -1.11
N VAL A 96 1.83 -8.47 0.12
CA VAL A 96 2.57 -8.08 1.33
C VAL A 96 2.79 -9.28 2.25
N GLU A 97 3.96 -9.33 2.87
CA GLU A 97 4.33 -10.33 3.89
C GLU A 97 4.83 -9.58 5.13
N ILE A 98 4.54 -10.07 6.34
CA ILE A 98 5.14 -9.50 7.56
C ILE A 98 6.54 -10.09 7.72
N PRO A 99 7.59 -9.24 7.83
CA PRO A 99 8.92 -9.72 8.18
C PRO A 99 8.87 -10.38 9.56
N LYS A 100 9.36 -11.62 9.64
CA LYS A 100 9.54 -12.36 10.90
C LYS A 100 10.72 -11.82 11.69
#